data_AF-A0AAV4NF59-F1
#
_entry.id   AF-A0AAV4NF59-F1
#
_cell.length_a   1.000
_cell.length_b   1.000
_cell.length_c   1.000
_cell.angle_alpha   90.00
_cell.angle_beta   90.00
_cell.angle_gamma   90.00
#
_symmetry.space_group_name_H-M   'P 1'
#
loop_
_entity.id
_entity.type
_entity.pdbx_description
1 polymer ?
#
loop_
_entity_poly.entity_id
_entity_poly.type
_entity_poly.pdbx_seq_one_letter_code
_entity_poly.pdbx_strand_id
1 'polypeptide(L)'
;MFTAEQVLEEIDEIMQQDEIPVDESQDETDAETEQKEKHPISSILYEEKLKTLTNSQLNEVYLELERMIQENSEVLIQELALRDELEFEKELKNTFISYLLTIQNKKRQHSTEKRRGRSSNGNSTDAKFLTTVIPYSIENGPPNNQTLQILIKILKAINEDNPAVPALLTDYILKVLCPT
;
A
#
# COMPACT_ATOMS: atom_id res chain seq x y z
N MET A 1 -43.52 -2.78 3.31
CA MET A 1 -42.62 -2.09 4.27
C MET A 1 -42.42 -3.06 5.40
N PHE A 2 -41.20 -3.53 5.62
CA PHE A 2 -40.90 -4.39 6.77
C PHE A 2 -41.04 -3.56 8.06
N THR A 3 -41.63 -4.16 9.09
CA THR A 3 -41.74 -3.50 10.40
C THR A 3 -40.39 -3.57 11.11
N ALA A 4 -40.09 -2.58 11.96
CA ALA A 4 -38.81 -2.54 12.67
C ALA A 4 -38.56 -3.82 13.50
N GLU A 5 -39.62 -4.45 13.97
CA GLU A 5 -39.60 -5.70 14.74
C GLU A 5 -39.21 -6.91 13.90
N GLN A 6 -39.67 -6.99 12.64
CA GLN A 6 -39.27 -8.04 11.70
C GLN A 6 -37.81 -7.91 11.27
N VAL A 7 -37.30 -6.67 11.16
CA VAL A 7 -35.88 -6.44 10.84
C VAL A 7 -34.99 -6.81 12.02
N LEU A 8 -35.44 -6.59 13.27
CA LEU A 8 -34.73 -7.00 14.47
C LEU A 8 -34.68 -8.52 14.62
N GLU A 9 -35.79 -9.21 14.36
CA GLU A 9 -35.87 -10.67 14.42
C GLU A 9 -35.00 -11.34 13.32
N GLU A 10 -34.96 -10.75 12.11
CA GLU A 10 -34.08 -11.21 11.03
C GLU A 10 -32.58 -11.00 11.37
N ILE A 11 -32.23 -9.92 12.06
CA ILE A 11 -30.86 -9.68 12.54
C ILE A 11 -30.47 -10.67 13.65
N ASP A 12 -31.36 -10.96 14.59
CA ASP A 12 -31.11 -11.94 15.66
C ASP A 12 -30.99 -13.37 15.10
N GLU A 13 -31.77 -13.72 14.06
CA GLU A 13 -31.63 -15.00 13.36
C GLU A 13 -30.30 -15.12 12.60
N ILE A 14 -29.82 -14.04 11.98
CA ILE A 14 -28.51 -14.03 11.30
C ILE A 14 -27.37 -14.14 12.32
N MET A 15 -27.47 -13.45 13.47
CA MET A 15 -26.48 -13.54 14.55
C MET A 15 -26.41 -14.94 15.19
N GLN A 16 -27.51 -15.70 15.20
CA GLN A 16 -27.54 -17.09 15.68
C GLN A 16 -27.10 -18.10 14.62
N GLN A 17 -27.19 -17.77 13.33
CA GLN A 17 -26.69 -18.63 12.25
C GLN A 17 -25.15 -18.58 12.09
N ASP A 18 -24.51 -17.52 12.59
CA ASP A 18 -23.05 -17.39 12.67
C ASP A 18 -22.43 -18.05 13.93
N GLU A 19 -23.24 -18.68 14.80
CA GLU A 19 -22.72 -19.63 15.81
C GLU A 19 -22.37 -20.96 15.13
N ILE A 20 -21.20 -20.95 14.48
CA ILE A 20 -20.48 -22.15 14.04
C ILE A 20 -20.25 -23.02 15.30
N PRO A 21 -20.46 -24.35 15.27
CA PRO A 21 -20.11 -25.19 16.39
C PRO A 21 -18.62 -25.00 16.66
N VAL A 22 -18.29 -24.51 17.85
CA VAL A 22 -16.92 -24.35 18.34
C VAL A 22 -16.34 -25.75 18.53
N ASP A 23 -15.88 -26.36 17.43
CA ASP A 23 -14.87 -27.39 17.46
C ASP A 23 -13.51 -26.69 17.34
N GLU A 24 -12.59 -27.12 18.19
CA GLU A 24 -11.31 -26.48 18.46
C GLU A 24 -10.43 -26.44 17.20
N SER A 25 -10.58 -25.44 16.33
CA SER A 25 -9.54 -24.97 15.40
C SER A 25 -10.10 -23.96 14.40
N GLN A 26 -9.78 -22.67 14.58
CA GLN A 26 -9.56 -21.74 13.45
C GLN A 26 -8.92 -20.42 13.91
N ASP A 27 -7.74 -20.15 13.34
CA ASP A 27 -7.26 -18.84 12.86
C ASP A 27 -8.35 -18.16 11.99
N GLU A 28 -8.52 -16.85 11.80
CA GLU A 28 -7.73 -15.61 12.03
C GLU A 28 -8.68 -14.39 11.86
N THR A 29 -8.23 -13.19 12.28
CA THR A 29 -8.78 -11.82 12.03
C THR A 29 -9.99 -11.44 12.90
N ASP A 30 -10.01 -10.37 13.71
CA ASP A 30 -9.46 -9.02 13.59
C ASP A 30 -9.28 -8.42 15.02
N ALA A 31 -8.29 -7.54 15.19
CA ALA A 31 -8.14 -6.62 16.34
C ALA A 31 -7.85 -7.17 17.76
N GLU A 32 -6.85 -8.04 17.96
CA GLU A 32 -6.23 -8.24 19.29
C GLU A 32 -5.03 -7.31 19.50
N THR A 33 -5.32 -6.07 19.91
CA THR A 33 -4.33 -5.24 20.61
C THR A 33 -4.24 -5.73 22.05
N GLU A 34 -3.80 -6.96 22.27
CA GLU A 34 -3.42 -7.46 23.60
C GLU A 34 -2.70 -8.79 23.41
N GLN A 35 -1.42 -8.66 23.08
CA GLN A 35 -0.33 -9.46 23.60
C GLN A 35 -0.81 -10.73 24.32
N LYS A 36 -1.04 -11.77 23.53
CA LYS A 36 -1.07 -13.17 23.93
C LYS A 36 0.01 -13.38 24.99
N GLU A 37 -0.39 -13.35 26.25
CA GLU A 37 0.46 -13.65 27.38
C GLU A 37 1.08 -15.01 27.08
N LYS A 38 2.38 -15.03 26.77
CA LYS A 38 3.12 -16.29 26.66
C LYS A 38 2.86 -17.05 27.95
N HIS A 39 2.10 -18.13 27.84
CA HIS A 39 1.53 -18.87 28.95
C HIS A 39 2.54 -19.01 30.10
N PRO A 40 2.26 -18.48 31.31
CA PRO A 40 3.18 -18.62 32.44
C PRO A 40 3.50 -20.08 32.74
N ILE A 41 2.56 -20.99 32.44
CA ILE A 41 2.72 -22.44 32.54
C ILE A 41 3.81 -22.97 31.59
N SER A 42 3.90 -22.45 30.36
CA SER A 42 4.96 -22.84 29.41
C SER A 42 6.34 -22.42 29.92
N SER A 43 6.44 -21.24 30.53
CA SER A 43 7.67 -20.71 31.12
C SER A 43 8.09 -21.50 32.36
N ILE A 44 7.15 -21.83 33.26
CA ILE A 44 7.39 -22.60 34.49
C ILE A 44 7.84 -24.04 34.17
N LEU A 45 7.18 -24.70 33.21
CA LEU A 45 7.55 -26.06 32.79
C LEU A 45 8.92 -26.10 32.10
N TYR A 46 9.27 -25.04 31.36
CA TYR A 46 10.60 -24.89 30.79
C TYR A 46 11.65 -24.71 31.90
N GLU A 47 11.36 -23.87 32.90
CA GLU A 47 12.25 -23.61 34.03
C GLU A 47 12.55 -24.88 34.86
N GLU A 48 11.53 -25.67 35.21
CA GLU A 48 11.72 -26.94 35.93
C GLU A 48 12.57 -27.93 35.12
N LYS A 49 12.32 -28.03 33.81
CA LYS A 49 13.11 -28.88 32.92
C LYS A 49 14.57 -28.41 32.84
N LEU A 50 14.84 -27.12 32.73
CA LEU A 50 16.20 -26.56 32.72
C LEU A 50 16.99 -26.92 33.98
N LYS A 51 16.35 -26.90 35.17
CA LYS A 51 16.99 -27.26 36.45
C LYS A 51 17.44 -28.72 36.52
N THR A 52 16.89 -29.60 35.69
CA THR A 52 17.27 -31.02 35.63
C THR A 52 18.42 -31.31 34.66
N LEU A 53 18.81 -30.35 33.81
CA LEU A 53 19.85 -30.52 32.80
C LEU A 53 21.26 -30.40 33.40
N THR A 54 22.20 -31.13 32.82
CA THR A 54 23.63 -30.93 33.11
C THR A 54 24.14 -29.62 32.49
N ASN A 55 25.26 -29.09 32.99
CA ASN A 55 25.88 -27.88 32.42
C ASN A 55 26.14 -27.99 30.91
N SER A 56 26.54 -29.17 30.40
CA SER A 56 26.76 -29.38 28.96
C SER A 56 25.47 -29.24 28.17
N GLN A 57 24.40 -29.90 28.61
CA GLN A 57 23.10 -29.86 27.95
C GLN A 57 22.45 -28.47 28.02
N LEU A 58 22.63 -27.77 29.15
CA LEU A 58 22.16 -26.40 29.29
C LEU A 58 22.89 -25.45 28.34
N ASN A 59 24.19 -25.65 28.16
CA ASN A 59 24.99 -24.88 27.20
C ASN A 59 24.59 -25.18 25.75
N GLU A 60 24.24 -26.42 25.41
CA GLU A 60 23.69 -26.77 24.09
C GLU A 60 22.35 -26.05 23.83
N VAL A 61 21.42 -26.07 24.79
CA VAL A 61 20.14 -25.36 24.69
C VAL A 61 20.35 -23.85 24.58
N TYR A 62 21.31 -23.29 25.33
CA TYR A 62 21.68 -21.88 25.24
C TYR A 62 22.18 -21.51 23.84
N LEU A 63 23.10 -22.30 23.29
CA LEU A 63 23.64 -22.06 21.93
C LEU A 63 22.56 -22.22 20.85
N GLU A 64 21.62 -23.16 21.03
CA GLU A 64 20.49 -23.32 20.13
C GLU A 64 19.54 -22.12 20.19
N LEU A 65 19.26 -21.60 21.39
CA LEU A 65 18.48 -20.37 21.55
C LEU A 65 19.19 -19.17 20.94
N GLU A 66 20.51 -19.02 21.13
CA GLU A 66 21.28 -17.95 20.48
C GLU A 66 21.20 -18.04 18.96
N ARG A 67 21.34 -19.25 18.39
CA ARG A 67 21.18 -19.50 16.96
C ARG A 67 19.78 -19.11 16.48
N MET A 68 18.74 -19.59 17.17
CA MET A 68 17.35 -19.29 16.81
C MET A 68 17.05 -17.79 16.90
N ILE A 69 17.58 -17.10 17.92
CA ILE A 69 17.47 -15.64 18.04
C ILE A 69 18.15 -14.97 16.85
N GLN A 70 19.34 -15.43 16.46
CA GLN A 70 20.07 -14.87 15.33
C GLN A 70 19.32 -15.07 14.00
N GLU A 71 18.85 -16.29 13.73
CA GLU A 71 18.08 -16.63 12.52
C GLU A 71 16.78 -15.82 12.44
N ASN A 72 16.01 -15.75 13.53
CA ASN A 72 14.80 -14.95 13.59
C ASN A 72 15.06 -13.45 13.41
N SER A 73 16.17 -12.95 13.97
CA SER A 73 16.57 -11.55 13.80
C SER A 73 16.93 -11.25 12.35
N GLU A 74 17.60 -12.17 11.66
CA GLU A 74 17.92 -12.05 10.25
C GLU A 74 16.66 -12.01 9.38
N VAL A 75 15.73 -12.96 9.59
CA VAL A 75 14.44 -12.98 8.89
C VAL A 75 13.67 -11.68 9.14
N LEU A 76 13.60 -11.22 10.39
CA LEU A 76 12.91 -9.98 10.73
C LEU A 76 13.49 -8.78 9.98
N ILE A 77 14.81 -8.67 9.88
CA ILE A 77 15.46 -7.59 9.13
C ILE A 77 15.10 -7.66 7.64
N GLN A 78 15.10 -8.85 7.05
CA GLN A 78 14.73 -9.05 5.65
C GLN A 78 13.27 -8.66 5.39
N GLU A 79 12.34 -9.09 6.25
CA GLU A 79 10.92 -8.76 6.15
C GLU A 79 10.66 -7.25 6.32
N LEU A 80 11.36 -6.59 7.25
CA LEU A 80 11.27 -5.14 7.41
C LEU A 80 11.75 -4.40 6.16
N ALA A 81 12.87 -4.83 5.57
CA ALA A 81 13.36 -4.25 4.32
C ALA A 81 12.37 -4.47 3.15
N LEU A 82 11.80 -5.67 3.05
CA LEU A 82 10.79 -5.99 2.03
C LEU A 82 9.53 -5.14 2.22
N ARG A 83 9.06 -4.98 3.46
CA ARG A 83 7.91 -4.13 3.79
C ARG A 83 8.15 -2.69 3.36
N ASP A 84 9.33 -2.13 3.66
CA ASP A 84 9.68 -0.75 3.32
C ASP A 84 9.73 -0.56 1.78
N GLU A 85 10.24 -1.54 1.02
CA GLU A 85 10.21 -1.50 -0.46
C GLU A 85 8.76 -1.54 -0.99
N LEU A 86 7.91 -2.41 -0.44
CA LEU A 86 6.50 -2.49 -0.84
C LEU A 86 5.72 -1.21 -0.48
N GLU A 87 6.02 -0.62 0.68
CA GLU A 87 5.43 0.66 1.10
C GLU A 87 5.83 1.79 0.14
N PHE A 88 7.10 1.85 -0.24
CA PHE A 88 7.59 2.78 -1.26
C PHE A 88 6.86 2.60 -2.59
N GLU A 89 6.71 1.37 -3.09
CA GLU A 89 5.96 1.13 -4.33
C GLU A 89 4.50 1.58 -4.23
N LYS A 90 3.86 1.30 -3.10
CA LYS A 90 2.47 1.68 -2.83
C LYS A 90 2.32 3.20 -2.82
N GLU A 91 3.21 3.91 -2.13
CA GLU A 91 3.22 5.37 -2.09
C GLU A 91 3.44 5.97 -3.49
N LEU A 92 4.33 5.37 -4.29
CA LEU A 92 4.59 5.79 -5.66
C LEU A 92 3.34 5.64 -6.54
N LYS A 93 2.68 4.48 -6.48
CA LYS A 93 1.41 4.22 -7.21
C LYS A 93 0.30 5.18 -6.77
N ASN A 94 0.15 5.41 -5.46
CA ASN A 94 -0.84 6.35 -4.92
C ASN A 94 -0.58 7.79 -5.34
N THR A 95 0.69 8.21 -5.35
CA THR A 95 1.10 9.53 -5.81
C THR A 95 0.79 9.73 -7.29
N PHE A 96 1.09 8.73 -8.12
CA PHE A 96 0.73 8.75 -9.54
C PHE A 96 -0.78 8.89 -9.74
N ILE A 97 -1.57 8.05 -9.09
CA ILE A 97 -3.05 8.07 -9.17
C ILE A 97 -3.58 9.44 -8.74
N SER A 98 -3.06 10.01 -7.65
CA SER A 98 -3.49 11.31 -7.11
C SER A 98 -3.25 12.45 -8.10
N TYR A 99 -2.05 12.53 -8.70
CA TYR A 99 -1.75 13.53 -9.72
C TYR A 99 -2.57 13.33 -11.00
N LEU A 100 -2.72 12.07 -11.45
CA LEU A 100 -3.50 11.75 -12.63
C LEU A 100 -4.97 12.18 -12.48
N LEU A 101 -5.60 11.82 -11.36
CA LEU A 101 -6.97 12.22 -11.05
C LEU A 101 -7.11 13.74 -10.95
N THR A 102 -6.15 14.41 -10.32
CA THR A 102 -6.12 15.87 -10.20
C THR A 102 -6.12 16.55 -11.57
N ILE A 103 -5.25 16.11 -12.47
CA ILE A 103 -5.13 16.67 -13.83
C ILE A 103 -6.39 16.38 -14.65
N GLN A 104 -6.93 15.16 -14.57
CA GLN A 104 -8.18 14.79 -15.24
C GLN A 104 -9.35 15.66 -14.77
N ASN A 105 -9.46 15.89 -13.45
CA ASN A 105 -10.48 16.77 -12.88
C ASN A 105 -10.32 18.22 -13.35
N LYS A 106 -9.09 18.76 -13.33
CA LYS A 106 -8.78 20.10 -13.86
C LYS A 106 -9.13 20.23 -15.34
N LYS A 107 -8.78 19.22 -16.15
CA LYS A 107 -9.09 19.19 -17.59
C LYS A 107 -10.61 19.18 -17.85
N ARG A 108 -11.37 18.41 -17.06
CA ARG A 108 -12.84 18.38 -17.12
C ARG A 108 -13.45 19.75 -16.79
N GLN A 109 -13.01 20.39 -15.70
CA GLN A 109 -13.46 21.73 -15.30
C GLN A 109 -13.12 22.79 -16.36
N HIS A 110 -11.89 22.78 -16.87
CA HIS A 110 -11.46 23.70 -17.92
C HIS A 110 -12.27 23.54 -19.22
N SER A 111 -12.69 22.31 -19.56
CA SER A 111 -13.59 22.08 -20.70
C SER A 111 -15.02 22.58 -20.46
N THR A 112 -15.53 22.52 -19.24
CA THR A 112 -16.89 23.00 -18.91
C THR A 112 -16.97 24.52 -18.82
N GLU A 113 -15.91 25.18 -18.32
CA GLU A 113 -15.82 26.64 -18.23
C GLU A 113 -15.85 27.29 -19.62
N LYS A 114 -15.12 26.70 -20.59
CA LYS A 114 -15.09 27.16 -21.99
C LYS A 114 -16.44 27.06 -22.70
N ARG A 115 -17.28 26.08 -22.35
CA ARG A 115 -18.62 25.90 -22.94
C ARG A 115 -19.67 26.88 -22.38
N ARG A 116 -19.41 27.45 -21.20
CA ARG A 116 -20.34 28.38 -20.52
C ARG A 116 -20.17 29.85 -20.95
N GLY A 117 -19.34 30.15 -21.96
CA GLY A 117 -19.22 31.48 -22.56
C GLY A 117 -18.73 32.58 -21.61
N ARG A 118 -18.14 32.21 -20.47
CA ARG A 118 -17.75 33.12 -19.39
C ARG A 118 -16.32 33.66 -19.53
N SER A 119 -15.79 33.77 -20.75
CA SER A 119 -14.53 34.49 -20.99
C SER A 119 -14.82 35.96 -21.27
N SER A 120 -15.12 36.70 -20.21
CA SER A 120 -14.91 38.16 -20.17
C SER A 120 -13.59 38.41 -19.46
N ASN A 121 -12.59 38.89 -20.20
CA ASN A 121 -11.41 39.62 -19.71
C ASN A 121 -10.64 39.09 -18.48
N GLY A 122 -9.91 37.99 -18.64
CA GLY A 122 -8.84 37.63 -17.70
C GLY A 122 -8.18 36.28 -18.02
N ASN A 123 -6.95 36.32 -18.56
CA ASN A 123 -5.95 35.25 -18.54
C ASN A 123 -6.44 33.79 -18.71
N SER A 124 -6.92 33.44 -19.91
CA SER A 124 -6.98 32.02 -20.35
C SER A 124 -5.59 31.41 -20.61
N THR A 125 -4.53 31.99 -20.04
CA THR A 125 -3.12 31.65 -20.21
C THR A 125 -2.56 30.74 -19.12
N ASP A 126 -3.35 30.46 -18.07
CA ASP A 126 -2.82 29.96 -16.79
C ASP A 126 -2.73 28.42 -16.72
N ALA A 127 -2.89 27.74 -17.87
CA ALA A 127 -2.86 26.28 -17.96
C ALA A 127 -2.40 25.81 -19.35
N LYS A 128 -1.24 26.29 -19.80
CA LYS A 128 -0.65 25.97 -21.12
C LYS A 128 -0.42 24.48 -21.29
N PHE A 129 0.01 23.80 -20.23
CA PHE A 129 0.38 22.39 -20.30
C PHE A 129 -0.75 21.43 -19.94
N LEU A 130 -1.89 21.90 -19.43
CA LEU A 130 -2.97 21.04 -18.94
C LEU A 130 -3.58 20.13 -20.03
N THR A 131 -3.52 20.54 -21.29
CA THR A 131 -4.00 19.72 -22.43
C THR A 131 -2.95 18.79 -23.02
N THR A 132 -1.71 18.82 -22.51
CA THR A 132 -0.61 17.98 -22.98
C THR A 132 -0.93 16.51 -22.77
N VAL A 133 -0.55 15.68 -23.74
CA VAL A 133 -0.74 14.23 -23.72
C VAL A 133 0.63 13.59 -23.52
N ILE A 134 0.68 12.60 -22.61
CA ILE A 134 1.87 11.78 -22.40
C ILE A 134 1.72 10.53 -23.26
N PRO A 135 2.64 10.27 -24.21
CA PRO A 135 2.60 9.04 -24.99
C PRO A 135 2.75 7.81 -24.08
N TYR A 136 2.07 6.72 -24.42
CA TYR A 136 2.14 5.45 -23.68
C TYR A 136 2.00 4.27 -24.65
N SER A 137 2.90 3.29 -24.54
CA SER A 137 2.88 2.09 -25.36
C SER A 137 2.38 0.90 -24.55
N ILE A 138 1.21 0.37 -24.92
CA ILE A 138 0.58 -0.77 -24.23
C ILE A 138 1.43 -2.05 -24.37
N GLU A 139 2.18 -2.18 -25.47
CA GLU A 139 3.05 -3.34 -25.75
C GLU A 139 4.18 -3.52 -24.72
N ASN A 140 4.60 -2.44 -24.06
CA ASN A 140 5.67 -2.47 -23.07
C ASN A 140 5.19 -2.92 -21.67
N GLY A 141 3.91 -3.30 -21.55
CA GLY A 141 3.31 -3.68 -20.28
C GLY A 141 3.13 -2.51 -19.32
N PRO A 142 2.77 -2.77 -18.06
CA PRO A 142 2.63 -1.74 -17.04
C PRO A 142 3.98 -1.06 -16.75
N PRO A 143 3.99 0.25 -16.44
CA PRO A 143 5.23 0.98 -16.16
C PRO A 143 5.89 0.45 -14.88
N ASN A 144 7.21 0.19 -14.95
CA ASN A 144 8.02 -0.12 -13.78
C ASN A 144 8.20 1.11 -12.86
N ASN A 145 8.75 0.92 -11.65
CA ASN A 145 8.90 2.01 -10.67
C ASN A 145 9.71 3.20 -11.20
N GLN A 146 10.75 2.96 -11.99
CA GLN A 146 11.56 4.03 -12.60
C GLN A 146 10.73 4.86 -13.60
N THR A 147 9.99 4.18 -14.46
CA THR A 147 9.09 4.80 -15.44
C THR A 147 7.98 5.57 -14.73
N LEU A 148 7.40 4.99 -13.68
CA LEU A 148 6.35 5.58 -12.89
C LEU A 148 6.82 6.88 -12.20
N GLN A 149 8.05 6.92 -11.67
CA GLN A 149 8.64 8.15 -11.14
C GLN A 149 8.78 9.26 -12.20
N ILE A 150 9.19 8.91 -13.42
CA ILE A 150 9.29 9.88 -14.53
C ILE A 150 7.89 10.41 -14.87
N LEU A 151 6.90 9.52 -14.98
CA LEU A 151 5.51 9.91 -15.23
C LEU A 151 4.96 10.83 -14.13
N ILE A 152 5.24 10.53 -12.85
CA ILE A 152 4.86 11.41 -11.72
C ILE A 152 5.50 12.79 -11.87
N LYS A 153 6.79 12.87 -12.23
CA LYS A 153 7.47 14.15 -12.47
C LYS A 153 6.81 14.95 -13.58
N ILE A 154 6.43 14.30 -14.68
CA ILE A 154 5.71 14.95 -15.80
C ILE A 154 4.32 15.42 -15.34
N LEU A 155 3.55 14.57 -14.65
CA LEU A 155 2.22 14.93 -14.15
C LEU A 155 2.30 16.11 -13.16
N LYS A 156 3.24 16.09 -12.22
CA LYS A 156 3.47 17.21 -11.31
C LYS A 156 3.79 18.50 -12.07
N ALA A 157 4.70 18.44 -13.05
CA ALA A 157 5.06 19.58 -13.88
C ALA A 157 3.85 20.13 -14.67
N ILE A 158 2.99 19.26 -15.23
CA ILE A 158 1.75 19.66 -15.89
C ILE A 158 0.79 20.32 -14.91
N ASN A 159 0.64 19.75 -13.70
CA ASN A 159 -0.27 20.26 -12.68
C ASN A 159 0.11 21.66 -12.17
N GLU A 160 1.41 21.99 -12.22
CA GLU A 160 2.02 23.26 -11.80
C GLU A 160 2.26 24.24 -12.97
N ASP A 161 1.81 23.92 -14.19
CA ASP A 161 2.09 24.66 -15.44
C ASP A 161 3.59 24.97 -15.66
N ASN A 162 4.45 24.02 -15.27
CA ASN A 162 5.90 24.18 -15.26
C ASN A 162 6.47 24.15 -16.69
N PRO A 163 7.33 25.11 -17.09
CA PRO A 163 7.92 25.17 -18.44
C PRO A 163 8.86 23.99 -18.76
N ALA A 164 9.24 23.16 -17.78
CA ALA A 164 10.05 21.97 -17.99
C ALA A 164 9.30 20.81 -18.66
N VAL A 165 7.97 20.86 -18.80
CA VAL A 165 7.15 19.78 -19.39
C VAL A 165 7.68 19.27 -20.74
N PRO A 166 8.02 20.12 -21.74
CA PRO A 166 8.54 19.64 -23.01
C PRO A 166 9.87 18.89 -22.89
N ALA A 167 10.76 19.34 -22.01
CA ALA A 167 12.05 18.70 -21.76
C ALA A 167 11.86 17.32 -21.11
N LEU A 168 10.99 17.24 -20.09
CA LEU A 168 10.67 15.96 -19.42
C LEU A 168 10.03 14.95 -20.37
N LEU A 169 9.13 15.39 -21.26
CA LEU A 169 8.53 14.54 -22.29
C LEU A 169 9.56 14.07 -23.31
N THR A 170 10.45 14.97 -23.75
CA THR A 170 11.53 14.61 -24.67
C THR A 170 12.41 13.53 -24.08
N ASP A 171 12.86 13.71 -22.83
CA ASP A 171 13.66 12.73 -22.10
C ASP A 171 12.93 11.39 -21.96
N TYR A 172 11.66 11.42 -21.60
CA TYR A 172 10.84 10.21 -21.48
C TYR A 172 10.74 9.45 -22.81
N ILE A 173 10.48 10.15 -23.91
CA ILE A 173 10.38 9.54 -25.23
C ILE A 173 11.72 8.91 -25.63
N LEU A 174 12.82 9.66 -25.51
CA LEU A 174 14.14 9.20 -25.95
C LEU A 174 14.72 8.09 -25.07
N LYS A 175 14.43 8.07 -23.77
CA LYS A 175 15.03 7.12 -22.84
C LYS A 175 14.16 5.90 -22.56
N VAL A 176 12.83 6.03 -22.63
CA VAL A 176 11.89 4.96 -22.27
C VAL A 176 11.19 4.37 -23.48
N LEU A 177 10.66 5.20 -24.38
CA LEU A 177 9.87 4.72 -25.52
C LEU A 177 10.73 4.35 -26.73
N CYS A 178 11.80 5.10 -26.96
CA CYS A 178 12.72 4.92 -28.08
C CYS A 178 14.18 4.87 -27.60
N PRO A 179 14.55 3.93 -26.71
CA PRO A 179 15.91 3.81 -26.23
C PRO A 179 16.86 3.58 -27.42
N THR A 180 17.94 4.38 -27.47
CA THR A 180 19.01 4.27 -28.47
C THR A 180 20.11 3.32 -27.99
#